data_AF-A0ABD1BYF7-F1
#
_entry.id   AF-A0ABD1BYF7-F1
#
_cell.length_a   1.000
_cell.length_b   1.000
_cell.length_c   1.000
_cell.angle_alpha   90.00
_cell.angle_beta   90.00
_cell.angle_gamma   90.00
#
_symmetry.space_group_name_H-M   'P 1'
#
loop_
_entity.id
_entity.type
_entity.pdbx_description
1 polymer ?
#
loop_
_entity_poly.entity_id
_entity_poly.type
_entity_poly.pdbx_seq_one_letter_code
_entity_poly.pdbx_strand_id
1 'polypeptide(L)'
;MASKLIQPPSMAASRGAVPRRTGNAKVFLSFRLSSFSDKPFRNVKRSAMDTSQKHGEVAAMVGLDAMKKANSRLDDFFKSYSMFHQLEPQSIFTYLPVLSFTESYIYQMDDLNEKIVSESACGSKVISSSHGWNAESPVSLKPLEDLLEREGLLTQRIQQEFRSGEEYWALERQLCYALSNKNKICLEDVMRADNLRSFYHRVLNLLLYKLRGEEVNELHMEFLSKSAFLVEVADDLVDYEEDVLENNFNILRMFVGIFGSMNAPTELAKRISEAEEAMKSLEEAIKEGGKISGFSLGTWNIPAVISNEEAYRAAAQL
;
A
#
# COMPACT_ATOMS: atom_id res chain seq x y z
N MET A 1 51.03 17.18 -2.93
CA MET A 1 49.76 17.48 -2.21
C MET A 1 48.65 17.46 -3.24
N ALA A 2 47.85 16.39 -3.27
CA ALA A 2 46.70 16.22 -4.14
C ALA A 2 45.63 15.46 -3.34
N SER A 3 44.48 16.09 -3.15
CA SER A 3 43.36 15.59 -2.36
C SER A 3 42.66 14.44 -3.08
N LYS A 4 42.46 13.35 -2.35
CA LYS A 4 41.72 12.15 -2.80
C LYS A 4 40.21 12.46 -2.83
N LEU A 5 39.61 12.41 -4.01
CA LEU A 5 38.17 12.19 -4.18
C LEU A 5 37.89 10.69 -4.08
N ILE A 6 36.98 10.31 -3.19
CA ILE A 6 36.41 8.96 -3.10
C ILE A 6 35.29 8.89 -4.16
N GLN A 7 35.44 7.97 -5.11
CA GLN A 7 34.37 7.60 -6.06
C GLN A 7 33.55 6.45 -5.47
N PRO A 8 32.21 6.41 -5.64
CA PRO A 8 31.42 5.24 -5.33
C PRO A 8 31.62 4.12 -6.38
N PRO A 9 31.50 2.84 -6.00
CA PRO A 9 31.86 1.71 -6.86
C PRO A 9 30.82 1.45 -7.96
N SER A 10 31.36 1.27 -9.18
CA SER A 10 30.73 0.67 -10.34
C SER A 10 30.32 -0.78 -10.05
N MET A 11 29.03 -1.09 -10.12
CA MET A 11 28.50 -2.45 -9.94
C MET A 11 28.25 -3.10 -11.30
N ALA A 12 29.28 -3.75 -11.82
CA ALA A 12 29.13 -4.82 -12.81
C ALA A 12 30.11 -5.95 -12.45
N ALA A 13 29.57 -7.07 -11.98
CA ALA A 13 30.28 -8.36 -11.96
C ALA A 13 29.55 -9.30 -12.92
N SER A 14 30.31 -9.81 -13.89
CA SER A 14 29.87 -10.68 -14.97
C SER A 14 30.73 -11.94 -14.95
N ARG A 15 30.12 -13.11 -15.18
CA ARG A 15 30.50 -14.16 -16.16
C ARG A 15 29.77 -15.48 -15.83
N GLY A 16 29.28 -16.28 -16.79
CA GLY A 16 29.72 -16.40 -18.18
C GLY A 16 28.64 -16.70 -19.24
N ALA A 17 28.69 -15.94 -20.35
CA ALA A 17 29.12 -16.32 -21.72
C ALA A 17 28.56 -17.63 -22.35
N VAL A 18 28.06 -17.73 -23.61
CA VAL A 18 28.18 -16.96 -24.89
C VAL A 18 27.04 -17.43 -25.90
N PRO A 19 26.86 -16.95 -27.16
CA PRO A 19 26.11 -15.77 -27.67
C PRO A 19 25.07 -16.02 -28.84
N ARG A 20 24.21 -15.02 -29.15
CA ARG A 20 24.25 -14.23 -30.43
C ARG A 20 23.07 -13.25 -30.63
N ARG A 21 23.49 -12.04 -31.03
CA ARG A 21 22.89 -11.02 -31.94
C ARG A 21 21.83 -10.02 -31.44
N THR A 22 22.34 -8.78 -31.40
CA THR A 22 21.80 -7.50 -31.91
C THR A 22 20.70 -6.76 -31.15
N GLY A 23 21.07 -5.58 -30.64
CA GLY A 23 20.26 -4.37 -30.79
C GLY A 23 19.69 -3.77 -29.51
N ASN A 24 20.26 -2.64 -29.09
CA ASN A 24 19.71 -1.57 -28.25
C ASN A 24 19.47 -1.87 -26.76
N ALA A 25 20.26 -1.17 -25.94
CA ALA A 25 20.12 -1.10 -24.49
C ALA A 25 18.78 -0.45 -24.11
N LYS A 26 17.87 -1.26 -23.59
CA LYS A 26 16.68 -0.83 -22.85
C LYS A 26 17.05 -0.80 -21.36
N VAL A 27 16.91 0.36 -20.72
CA VAL A 27 16.80 0.43 -19.26
C VAL A 27 15.32 0.23 -18.95
N PHE A 28 14.97 -0.93 -18.43
CA PHE A 28 13.63 -1.24 -17.93
C PHE A 28 13.58 -0.89 -16.43
N LEU A 29 12.64 -0.04 -16.02
CA LEU A 29 12.04 -0.19 -14.70
C LEU A 29 11.11 -1.40 -14.80
N SER A 30 11.51 -2.51 -14.20
CA SER A 30 10.75 -3.76 -14.17
C SER A 30 10.69 -4.19 -12.71
N PHE A 31 9.57 -3.92 -12.04
CA PHE A 31 9.22 -4.66 -10.83
C PHE A 31 8.81 -6.07 -11.27
N ARG A 32 9.64 -7.06 -10.94
CA ARG A 32 9.31 -8.49 -11.13
C ARG A 32 9.17 -9.12 -9.75
N LEU A 33 7.93 -9.40 -9.36
CA LEU A 33 7.60 -10.30 -8.27
C LEU A 33 8.03 -11.72 -8.66
N SER A 34 8.83 -12.37 -7.83
CA SER A 34 9.10 -13.81 -7.94
C SER A 34 8.24 -14.56 -6.92
N SER A 35 7.16 -15.19 -7.38
CA SER A 35 6.34 -16.10 -6.58
C SER A 35 7.12 -17.38 -6.25
N PHE A 36 7.24 -17.73 -4.97
CA PHE A 36 7.70 -19.05 -4.54
C PHE A 36 6.52 -19.89 -4.05
N SER A 37 6.45 -21.13 -4.56
CA SER A 37 5.46 -22.16 -4.24
C SER A 37 5.82 -22.87 -2.93
N ASP A 38 4.88 -22.88 -1.97
CA ASP A 38 5.00 -23.62 -0.71
C ASP A 38 4.27 -24.97 -0.76
N LYS A 39 4.93 -26.02 -0.27
CA LYS A 39 4.35 -27.33 0.07
C LYS A 39 4.07 -27.40 1.58
N PRO A 40 3.06 -28.17 2.04
CA PRO A 40 2.56 -28.04 3.41
C PRO A 40 3.41 -28.84 4.41
N PHE A 41 3.73 -28.23 5.56
CA PHE A 41 4.22 -28.94 6.75
C PHE A 41 3.09 -29.15 7.78
N ARG A 42 3.15 -30.33 8.42
CA ARG A 42 2.10 -30.98 9.22
C ARG A 42 1.78 -30.29 10.56
N ASN A 43 0.50 -30.39 10.92
CA ASN A 43 -0.12 -30.04 12.20
C ASN A 43 0.53 -30.71 13.42
N VAL A 44 0.82 -29.91 14.45
CA VAL A 44 1.05 -30.36 15.83
C VAL A 44 -0.05 -29.76 16.72
N LYS A 45 -0.79 -30.63 17.41
CA LYS A 45 -1.91 -30.29 18.29
C LYS A 45 -1.44 -29.44 19.47
N ARG A 46 -2.11 -28.30 19.74
CA ARG A 46 -1.97 -27.53 20.98
C ARG A 46 -2.94 -28.06 22.04
N SER A 47 -2.39 -28.29 23.24
CA SER A 47 -3.13 -28.56 24.47
C SER A 47 -3.84 -27.28 24.93
N ALA A 48 -5.12 -27.39 25.27
CA ALA A 48 -5.91 -26.31 25.85
C ALA A 48 -5.39 -25.99 27.26
N MET A 49 -5.22 -24.70 27.56
CA MET A 49 -5.06 -24.21 28.92
C MET A 49 -6.09 -23.11 29.17
N ASP A 50 -6.84 -23.33 30.23
CA ASP A 50 -7.98 -22.58 30.74
C ASP A 50 -7.59 -21.15 31.14
N THR A 51 -8.38 -20.15 30.76
CA THR A 51 -8.25 -18.78 31.25
C THR A 51 -9.62 -18.13 31.43
N SER A 52 -10.13 -18.22 32.66
CA SER A 52 -11.10 -17.28 33.18
C SER A 52 -10.37 -16.04 33.71
N GLN A 53 -10.48 -14.89 33.03
CA GLN A 53 -10.29 -13.58 33.66
C GLN A 53 -10.79 -12.39 32.81
N LYS A 54 -11.87 -11.76 33.31
CA LYS A 54 -12.16 -10.31 33.45
C LYS A 54 -11.83 -9.33 32.30
N HIS A 55 -12.89 -8.65 31.82
CA HIS A 55 -12.92 -7.42 30.99
C HIS A 55 -11.76 -7.33 29.99
N GLY A 56 -11.94 -7.94 28.82
CA GLY A 56 -10.93 -7.99 27.78
C GLY A 56 -10.57 -6.60 27.30
N GLU A 57 -9.41 -6.10 27.72
CA GLU A 57 -8.63 -5.19 26.89
C GLU A 57 -8.49 -5.87 25.52
N VAL A 58 -9.04 -5.26 24.48
CA VAL A 58 -8.84 -5.71 23.11
C VAL A 58 -7.37 -5.46 22.78
N ALA A 59 -6.52 -6.45 23.04
CA ALA A 59 -5.10 -6.36 22.75
C ALA A 59 -4.89 -6.32 21.23
N ALA A 60 -3.98 -5.46 20.76
CA ALA A 60 -3.52 -5.54 19.38
C ALA A 60 -2.86 -6.91 19.16
N MET A 61 -3.42 -7.70 18.25
CA MET A 61 -2.95 -9.04 17.93
C MET A 61 -2.76 -9.19 16.44
N VAL A 62 -1.62 -9.78 16.06
CA VAL A 62 -1.23 -10.00 14.68
C VAL A 62 -1.05 -11.50 14.46
N GLY A 63 -1.70 -12.02 13.42
CA GLY A 63 -1.51 -13.39 12.95
C GLY A 63 -0.18 -13.57 12.20
N LEU A 64 0.39 -14.77 12.25
CA LEU A 64 1.63 -15.10 11.53
C LEU A 64 1.50 -14.89 10.02
N ASP A 65 0.32 -15.11 9.45
CA ASP A 65 0.05 -14.91 8.03
C ASP A 65 0.21 -13.44 7.64
N ALA A 66 -0.42 -12.53 8.39
CA ALA A 66 -0.27 -11.09 8.20
C ALA A 66 1.18 -10.65 8.31
N MET A 67 1.94 -11.19 9.27
CA MET A 67 3.39 -10.92 9.37
C MET A 67 4.17 -11.36 8.14
N LYS A 68 3.86 -12.54 7.59
CA LYS A 68 4.55 -13.06 6.41
C LYS A 68 4.27 -12.19 5.18
N LYS A 69 3.02 -11.79 5.00
CA LYS A 69 2.58 -10.95 3.89
C LYS A 69 3.14 -9.54 3.99
N ALA A 70 3.17 -8.95 5.18
CA ALA A 70 3.76 -7.63 5.43
C ALA A 70 5.27 -7.55 5.12
N ASN A 71 6.00 -8.68 5.07
CA ASN A 71 7.45 -8.65 4.86
C ASN A 71 7.87 -8.05 3.51
N SER A 72 7.14 -8.31 2.42
CA SER A 72 7.46 -7.71 1.12
C SER A 72 7.30 -6.20 1.17
N ARG A 73 6.20 -5.71 1.73
CA ARG A 73 5.93 -4.28 1.93
C ARG A 73 7.01 -3.62 2.80
N LEU A 74 7.48 -4.29 3.85
CA LEU A 74 8.58 -3.79 4.68
C LEU A 74 9.91 -3.75 3.92
N ASP A 75 10.23 -4.77 3.13
CA ASP A 75 11.44 -4.79 2.30
C ASP A 75 11.44 -3.62 1.30
N ASP A 76 10.32 -3.37 0.64
CA ASP A 76 10.16 -2.23 -0.27
C ASP A 76 10.19 -0.88 0.46
N PHE A 77 9.58 -0.80 1.65
CA PHE A 77 9.67 0.37 2.52
C PHE A 77 11.12 0.70 2.86
N PHE A 78 11.91 -0.27 3.31
CA PHE A 78 13.31 -0.02 3.67
C PHE A 78 14.15 0.33 2.45
N LYS A 79 13.96 -0.35 1.32
CA LYS A 79 14.67 0.00 0.07
C LYS A 79 14.36 1.42 -0.40
N SER A 80 13.11 1.85 -0.27
CA SER A 80 12.65 3.13 -0.80
C SER A 80 12.95 4.30 0.13
N TYR A 81 12.85 4.11 1.45
CA TYR A 81 12.87 5.22 2.40
C TYR A 81 14.13 5.33 3.26
N SER A 82 15.03 4.33 3.24
CA SER A 82 16.28 4.39 4.03
C SER A 82 17.10 5.64 3.76
N MET A 83 17.08 6.17 2.53
CA MET A 83 17.83 7.38 2.17
C MET A 83 17.32 8.64 2.89
N PHE A 84 16.01 8.76 3.12
CA PHE A 84 15.42 9.91 3.83
C PHE A 84 15.70 9.86 5.33
N HIS A 85 15.85 8.65 5.86
CA HIS A 85 16.17 8.41 7.26
C HIS A 85 17.66 8.24 7.53
N GLN A 86 18.53 8.27 6.51
CA GLN A 86 19.97 8.07 6.66
C GLN A 86 20.28 6.79 7.48
N LEU A 87 19.49 5.73 7.25
CA LEU A 87 19.63 4.49 7.99
C LEU A 87 20.86 3.73 7.54
N GLU A 88 21.68 3.32 8.52
CA GLU A 88 22.71 2.31 8.28
C GLU A 88 22.05 0.93 8.20
N PRO A 89 22.44 0.04 7.26
CA PRO A 89 21.80 -1.26 7.08
C PRO A 89 21.70 -2.10 8.35
N GLN A 90 22.65 -1.97 9.28
CA GLN A 90 22.66 -2.73 10.53
C GLN A 90 21.66 -2.20 11.56
N SER A 91 21.23 -0.94 11.45
CA SER A 91 20.30 -0.30 12.38
C SER A 91 18.85 -0.77 12.19
N ILE A 92 18.53 -1.37 11.04
CA ILE A 92 17.18 -1.83 10.66
C ILE A 92 16.54 -2.73 11.71
N PHE A 93 17.32 -3.65 12.30
CA PHE A 93 16.83 -4.61 13.28
C PHE A 93 16.42 -3.96 14.61
N THR A 94 16.88 -2.74 14.87
CA THR A 94 16.48 -1.95 16.05
C THR A 94 15.02 -1.52 15.95
N TYR A 95 14.58 -1.16 14.75
CA TYR A 95 13.24 -0.58 14.51
C TYR A 95 12.25 -1.61 13.98
N LEU A 96 12.77 -2.70 13.39
CA LEU A 96 11.99 -3.75 12.74
C LEU A 96 10.86 -4.32 13.62
N PRO A 97 11.00 -4.57 14.93
CA PRO A 97 9.91 -5.14 15.72
C PRO A 97 8.65 -4.27 15.72
N VAL A 98 8.80 -2.96 15.92
CA VAL A 98 7.68 -2.01 15.96
C VAL A 98 7.10 -1.80 14.57
N LEU A 99 7.96 -1.59 13.56
CA LEU A 99 7.53 -1.36 12.18
C LEU A 99 6.83 -2.58 11.61
N SER A 100 7.39 -3.77 11.83
CA SER A 100 6.81 -5.04 11.37
C SER A 100 5.48 -5.31 12.05
N PHE A 101 5.38 -5.13 13.37
CA PHE A 101 4.12 -5.31 14.08
C PHE A 101 3.03 -4.34 13.56
N THR A 102 3.38 -3.07 13.39
CA THR A 102 2.45 -2.03 12.91
C THR A 102 1.95 -2.35 11.50
N GLU A 103 2.85 -2.60 10.55
CA GLU A 103 2.47 -2.94 9.17
C GLU A 103 1.63 -4.21 9.12
N SER A 104 2.01 -5.24 9.88
CA SER A 104 1.27 -6.49 9.91
C SER A 104 -0.13 -6.33 10.51
N TYR A 105 -0.28 -5.45 11.51
CA TYR A 105 -1.59 -5.16 12.08
C TYR A 105 -2.48 -4.43 11.07
N ILE A 106 -1.94 -3.39 10.41
CA ILE A 106 -2.67 -2.64 9.38
C ILE A 106 -3.07 -3.58 8.24
N TYR A 107 -2.14 -4.38 7.73
CA TYR A 107 -2.41 -5.38 6.69
C TYR A 107 -3.53 -6.35 7.10
N GLN A 108 -3.53 -6.83 8.34
CA GLN A 108 -4.59 -7.71 8.83
C GLN A 108 -5.96 -6.99 8.86
N MET A 109 -5.97 -5.69 9.14
CA MET A 109 -7.19 -4.87 9.12
C MET A 109 -7.67 -4.62 7.68
N ASP A 110 -6.75 -4.38 6.73
CA ASP A 110 -7.05 -4.31 5.29
C ASP A 110 -7.71 -5.62 4.81
N ASP A 111 -7.08 -6.77 5.09
CA ASP A 111 -7.59 -8.12 4.75
C ASP A 111 -9.00 -8.37 5.33
N LEU A 112 -9.32 -7.80 6.50
CA LEU A 112 -10.65 -7.90 7.10
C LEU A 112 -11.64 -6.96 6.42
N ASN A 113 -11.19 -5.77 6.02
CA ASN A 113 -12.02 -4.81 5.29
C ASN A 113 -12.46 -5.38 3.95
N GLU A 114 -11.52 -5.90 3.16
CA GLU A 114 -11.78 -6.48 1.84
C GLU A 114 -12.78 -7.65 1.92
N LYS A 115 -12.64 -8.53 2.93
CA LYS A 115 -13.61 -9.61 3.16
C LYS A 115 -15.03 -9.08 3.38
N ILE A 116 -15.20 -7.99 4.13
CA ILE A 116 -16.50 -7.36 4.34
C ILE A 116 -17.06 -6.83 3.02
N VAL A 117 -16.20 -6.24 2.17
CA VAL A 117 -16.57 -5.79 0.82
C VAL A 117 -17.08 -6.95 -0.01
N SER A 118 -16.32 -8.04 -0.13
CA SER A 118 -16.67 -9.19 -0.96
C SER A 118 -17.95 -9.89 -0.48
N GLU A 119 -18.14 -10.04 0.84
CA GLU A 119 -19.35 -10.65 1.41
C GLU A 119 -20.61 -9.81 1.17
N SER A 120 -20.49 -8.48 1.24
CA SER A 120 -21.60 -7.55 1.02
C SER A 120 -22.15 -7.59 -0.42
N ALA A 121 -21.30 -7.89 -1.40
CA ALA A 121 -21.67 -7.97 -2.81
C ALA A 121 -22.45 -9.26 -3.16
N CYS A 122 -22.32 -10.33 -2.35
CA CYS A 122 -22.94 -11.62 -2.63
C CYS A 122 -24.44 -11.68 -2.27
N GLY A 123 -25.03 -10.60 -1.73
CA GLY A 123 -26.44 -10.59 -1.33
C GLY A 123 -26.78 -11.56 -0.20
N SER A 124 -25.78 -12.24 0.37
CA SER A 124 -25.93 -12.94 1.65
C SER A 124 -26.35 -11.89 2.65
N LYS A 125 -27.52 -12.09 3.27
CA LYS A 125 -27.96 -11.32 4.42
C LYS A 125 -26.76 -11.27 5.37
N VAL A 126 -26.08 -10.13 5.41
CA VAL A 126 -25.48 -9.66 6.65
C VAL A 126 -26.55 -9.96 7.69
N ILE A 127 -26.21 -10.71 8.74
CA ILE A 127 -27.05 -10.74 9.92
C ILE A 127 -26.99 -9.30 10.43
N SER A 128 -27.81 -8.45 9.82
CA SER A 128 -28.12 -7.12 10.24
C SER A 128 -28.91 -7.37 11.51
N SER A 129 -28.17 -7.54 12.60
CA SER A 129 -28.65 -7.06 13.89
C SER A 129 -29.31 -5.72 13.59
N SER A 130 -30.56 -5.61 13.98
CA SER A 130 -31.51 -4.53 13.69
C SER A 130 -31.11 -3.18 14.31
N HIS A 131 -29.83 -2.89 14.40
CA HIS A 131 -29.22 -1.68 14.91
C HIS A 131 -28.32 -1.19 13.77
N GLY A 132 -28.47 0.08 13.38
CA GLY A 132 -27.91 0.64 12.15
C GLY A 132 -26.39 0.50 12.03
N TRP A 133 -25.81 1.20 11.06
CA TRP A 133 -24.37 1.26 10.77
C TRP A 133 -23.51 1.86 11.92
N ASN A 134 -24.02 1.79 13.16
CA ASN A 134 -23.49 2.27 14.43
C ASN A 134 -23.04 1.12 15.35
N ALA A 135 -22.96 -0.13 14.88
CA ALA A 135 -22.12 -1.12 15.53
C ALA A 135 -20.67 -0.78 15.18
N GLU A 136 -19.77 -0.73 16.17
CA GLU A 136 -18.34 -0.47 15.97
C GLU A 136 -17.84 -1.22 14.73
N SER A 137 -17.17 -0.49 13.84
CA SER A 137 -16.57 -1.08 12.64
C SER A 137 -15.72 -2.28 13.08
N PRO A 138 -15.93 -3.49 12.51
CA PRO A 138 -15.13 -4.67 12.87
C PRO A 138 -13.63 -4.46 12.55
N VAL A 139 -13.32 -3.46 11.73
CA VAL A 139 -11.97 -2.99 11.45
C VAL A 139 -11.73 -1.72 12.25
N SER A 140 -10.74 -1.75 13.15
CA SER A 140 -10.35 -0.60 13.97
C SER A 140 -8.85 -0.59 14.27
N LEU A 141 -8.27 0.60 14.24
CA LEU A 141 -6.88 0.84 14.61
C LEU A 141 -6.72 1.16 16.10
N LYS A 142 -7.82 1.24 16.87
CA LYS A 142 -7.79 1.60 18.29
C LYS A 142 -6.87 0.71 19.15
N PRO A 143 -6.86 -0.64 18.99
CA PRO A 143 -5.93 -1.48 19.73
C PRO A 143 -4.45 -1.16 19.45
N LEU A 144 -4.13 -0.83 18.19
CA LEU A 144 -2.77 -0.43 17.80
C LEU A 144 -2.44 0.96 18.35
N GLU A 145 -3.39 1.90 18.31
CA GLU A 145 -3.26 3.22 18.92
C GLU A 145 -2.92 3.12 20.42
N ASP A 146 -3.69 2.32 21.17
CA ASP A 146 -3.50 2.11 22.61
C ASP A 146 -2.14 1.43 22.92
N LEU A 147 -1.69 0.52 22.04
CA LEU A 147 -0.36 -0.08 22.15
C LEU A 147 0.74 0.99 21.96
N LEU A 148 0.66 1.77 20.88
CA LEU A 148 1.66 2.80 20.59
C LEU A 148 1.67 3.92 21.65
N GLU A 149 0.52 4.22 22.27
CA GLU A 149 0.43 5.17 23.37
C GLU A 149 1.20 4.66 24.61
N ARG A 150 0.96 3.39 25.00
CA ARG A 150 1.66 2.77 26.14
C ARG A 150 3.18 2.69 25.93
N GLU A 151 3.62 2.49 24.70
CA GLU A 151 5.04 2.49 24.33
C GLU A 151 5.63 3.91 24.16
N GLY A 152 4.83 4.96 24.35
CA GLY A 152 5.27 6.36 24.20
C GLY A 152 5.60 6.77 22.76
N LEU A 153 5.10 6.01 21.78
CA LEU A 153 5.35 6.18 20.35
C LEU A 153 4.22 6.94 19.64
N LEU A 154 3.01 6.94 20.20
CA LEU A 154 1.87 7.62 19.60
C LEU A 154 2.09 9.14 19.57
N THR A 155 1.79 9.73 18.42
CA THR A 155 1.79 11.19 18.23
C THR A 155 0.46 11.62 17.64
N GLN A 156 0.12 12.92 17.78
CA GLN A 156 -1.09 13.47 17.19
C GLN A 156 -1.15 13.26 15.66
N ARG A 157 0.01 13.29 14.99
CA ARG A 157 0.09 13.06 13.55
C ARG A 157 -0.17 11.59 13.19
N ILE A 158 0.38 10.64 13.95
CA ILE A 158 0.06 9.21 13.77
C ILE A 158 -1.44 8.96 14.00
N GLN A 159 -2.05 9.56 15.03
CA GLN A 159 -3.49 9.46 15.25
C GLN A 159 -4.32 10.04 14.09
N GLN A 160 -3.84 11.10 13.45
CA GLN A 160 -4.49 11.65 12.25
C GLN A 160 -4.41 10.65 11.09
N GLU A 161 -3.26 10.02 10.86
CA GLU A 161 -3.11 9.01 9.80
C GLU A 161 -3.96 7.76 10.06
N PHE A 162 -4.13 7.34 11.31
CA PHE A 162 -5.06 6.25 11.64
C PHE A 162 -6.51 6.60 11.32
N ARG A 163 -6.95 7.83 11.60
CA ARG A 163 -8.28 8.29 11.18
C ARG A 163 -8.43 8.31 9.66
N SER A 164 -7.38 8.71 8.95
CA SER A 164 -7.34 8.65 7.49
C SER A 164 -7.51 7.21 6.97
N GLY A 165 -6.84 6.23 7.59
CA GLY A 165 -6.99 4.82 7.24
C GLY A 165 -8.38 4.26 7.51
N GLU A 166 -8.98 4.57 8.67
CA GLU A 166 -10.35 4.16 8.98
C GLU A 166 -11.38 4.80 8.03
N GLU A 167 -11.13 6.05 7.62
CA GLU A 167 -11.94 6.73 6.61
C GLU A 167 -11.79 6.08 5.23
N TYR A 168 -10.56 5.74 4.83
CA TYR A 168 -10.29 4.99 3.60
C TYR A 168 -11.09 3.70 3.56
N TRP A 169 -11.02 2.86 4.60
CA TRP A 169 -11.77 1.60 4.64
C TRP A 169 -13.28 1.79 4.49
N ALA A 170 -13.83 2.86 5.09
CA ALA A 170 -15.23 3.20 4.92
C ALA A 170 -15.58 3.59 3.47
N LEU A 171 -14.74 4.41 2.83
CA LEU A 171 -14.89 4.79 1.44
C LEU A 171 -14.76 3.59 0.50
N GLU A 172 -13.76 2.73 0.70
CA GLU A 172 -13.56 1.51 -0.07
C GLU A 172 -14.83 0.64 -0.05
N ARG A 173 -15.38 0.37 1.14
CA ARG A 173 -16.63 -0.39 1.27
C ARG A 173 -17.78 0.27 0.51
N GLN A 174 -17.94 1.59 0.65
CA GLN A 174 -18.99 2.33 -0.04
C GLN A 174 -18.85 2.28 -1.56
N LEU A 175 -17.64 2.51 -2.07
CA LEU A 175 -17.35 2.60 -3.50
C LEU A 175 -17.49 1.23 -4.18
N CYS A 176 -16.91 0.19 -3.61
CA CYS A 176 -17.00 -1.17 -4.15
C CYS A 176 -18.43 -1.72 -4.10
N TYR A 177 -19.19 -1.42 -3.04
CA TYR A 177 -20.61 -1.74 -2.97
C TYR A 177 -21.41 -0.98 -4.04
N ALA A 178 -21.17 0.32 -4.20
CA ALA A 178 -21.85 1.14 -5.21
C ALA A 178 -21.57 0.61 -6.63
N LEU A 179 -20.31 0.30 -6.94
CA LEU A 179 -19.90 -0.25 -8.22
C LEU A 179 -20.59 -1.60 -8.52
N SER A 180 -20.56 -2.51 -7.55
CA SER A 180 -21.20 -3.84 -7.68
C SER A 180 -22.70 -3.75 -7.96
N ASN A 181 -23.37 -2.75 -7.39
CA ASN A 181 -24.81 -2.52 -7.57
C ASN A 181 -25.13 -1.57 -8.73
N LYS A 182 -24.15 -1.20 -9.55
CA LYS A 182 -24.30 -0.26 -10.69
C LYS A 182 -24.87 1.10 -10.25
N ASN A 183 -24.61 1.49 -9.01
CA ASN A 183 -24.94 2.81 -8.49
C ASN A 183 -23.93 3.84 -8.99
N LYS A 184 -24.34 5.12 -9.03
CA LYS A 184 -23.45 6.21 -9.43
C LYS A 184 -22.32 6.36 -8.42
N ILE A 185 -21.09 6.45 -8.93
CA ILE A 185 -19.88 6.72 -8.15
C ILE A 185 -19.45 8.17 -8.37
N CYS A 186 -18.94 8.80 -7.32
CA CYS A 186 -18.44 10.17 -7.33
C CYS A 186 -16.92 10.16 -7.55
N LEU A 187 -16.41 10.99 -8.46
CA LEU A 187 -14.98 11.04 -8.74
C LEU A 187 -14.19 11.58 -7.54
N GLU A 188 -14.77 12.54 -6.82
CA GLU A 188 -14.19 13.15 -5.63
C GLU A 188 -13.97 12.10 -4.53
N ASP A 189 -14.93 11.19 -4.32
CA ASP A 189 -14.81 10.11 -3.34
C ASP A 189 -13.73 9.10 -3.74
N VAL A 190 -13.64 8.76 -5.03
CA VAL A 190 -12.60 7.86 -5.56
C VAL A 190 -11.21 8.46 -5.39
N MET A 191 -11.02 9.72 -5.77
CA MET A 191 -9.74 10.40 -5.59
C MET A 191 -9.38 10.57 -4.11
N ARG A 192 -10.39 10.76 -3.24
CA ARG A 192 -10.17 10.83 -1.79
C ARG A 192 -9.74 9.47 -1.23
N ALA A 193 -10.39 8.39 -1.62
CA ALA A 193 -10.01 7.04 -1.20
C ALA A 193 -8.55 6.74 -1.57
N ASP A 194 -8.17 6.97 -2.83
CA ASP A 194 -6.80 6.77 -3.32
C ASP A 194 -5.75 7.53 -2.49
N ASN A 195 -5.99 8.82 -2.23
CA ASN A 195 -5.08 9.63 -1.40
C ASN A 195 -4.95 9.11 0.04
N LEU A 196 -6.04 8.59 0.61
CA LEU A 196 -6.06 8.09 1.98
C LEU A 196 -5.43 6.70 2.10
N ARG A 197 -5.49 5.86 1.07
CA ARG A 197 -5.00 4.46 1.08
C ARG A 197 -3.54 4.32 1.51
N SER A 198 -2.70 5.27 1.08
CA SER A 198 -1.27 5.33 1.41
C SER A 198 -0.93 5.73 2.86
N PHE A 199 -1.91 5.81 3.77
CA PHE A 199 -1.70 6.24 5.16
C PHE A 199 -0.66 5.40 5.92
N TYR A 200 -0.59 4.10 5.64
CA TYR A 200 0.33 3.18 6.32
C TYR A 200 1.79 3.56 6.06
N HIS A 201 2.14 3.99 4.83
CA HIS A 201 3.47 4.51 4.53
C HIS A 201 3.82 5.74 5.37
N ARG A 202 2.85 6.65 5.59
CA ARG A 202 3.05 7.82 6.44
C ARG A 202 3.20 7.42 7.91
N VAL A 203 2.39 6.49 8.40
CA VAL A 203 2.50 5.93 9.75
C VAL A 203 3.90 5.33 9.98
N LEU A 204 4.36 4.46 9.08
CA LEU A 204 5.67 3.81 9.21
C LEU A 204 6.82 4.82 9.21
N ASN A 205 6.77 5.83 8.36
CA ASN A 205 7.77 6.90 8.33
C ASN A 205 7.75 7.75 9.61
N LEU A 206 6.58 8.10 10.13
CA LEU A 206 6.44 8.85 11.39
C LEU A 206 6.92 8.05 12.60
N LEU A 207 6.59 6.75 12.64
CA LEU A 207 7.11 5.85 13.67
C LEU A 207 8.63 5.76 13.62
N LEU A 208 9.21 5.68 12.43
CA LEU A 208 10.66 5.62 12.28
C LEU A 208 11.35 6.92 12.75
N TYR A 209 10.80 8.10 12.47
CA TYR A 209 11.29 9.36 13.06
C TYR A 209 11.22 9.33 14.59
N LYS A 210 10.07 8.91 15.14
CA LYS A 210 9.85 8.84 16.58
C LYS A 210 10.80 7.87 17.28
N LEU A 211 11.01 6.67 16.71
CA LEU A 211 11.91 5.64 17.22
C LEU A 211 13.38 6.08 17.22
N ARG A 212 13.75 6.93 16.26
CA ARG A 212 15.11 7.50 16.15
C ARG A 212 15.32 8.73 17.03
N GLY A 213 14.25 9.29 17.60
CA GLY A 213 14.30 10.53 18.36
C GLY A 213 14.61 11.75 17.50
N GLU A 214 14.24 11.72 16.21
CA GLU A 214 14.47 12.81 15.27
C GLU A 214 13.20 13.61 15.01
N GLU A 215 13.37 14.89 14.67
CA GLU A 215 12.27 15.71 14.17
C GLU A 215 11.82 15.23 12.80
N VAL A 216 10.51 15.32 12.55
CA VAL A 216 9.94 14.91 11.27
C VAL A 216 10.39 15.87 10.18
N ASN A 217 10.98 15.34 9.11
CA ASN A 217 11.32 16.12 7.94
C ASN A 217 10.06 16.39 7.11
N GLU A 218 9.54 17.60 7.16
CA GLU A 218 8.30 17.96 6.44
C GLU A 218 8.43 17.87 4.92
N LEU A 219 9.63 18.09 4.37
CA LEU A 219 9.86 17.92 2.93
C LEU A 219 9.74 16.45 2.51
N HIS A 220 10.22 15.54 3.35
CA HIS A 220 10.03 14.10 3.13
C HIS A 220 8.54 13.73 3.22
N MET A 221 7.81 14.26 4.20
CA MET A 221 6.37 13.99 4.32
C MET A 221 5.55 14.57 3.16
N GLU A 222 5.93 15.75 2.66
CA GLU A 222 5.32 16.33 1.45
C GLU A 222 5.62 15.47 0.21
N PHE A 223 6.86 14.99 0.07
CA PHE A 223 7.23 14.07 -1.00
C PHE A 223 6.37 12.80 -0.96
N LEU A 224 6.25 12.15 0.20
CA LEU A 224 5.39 10.96 0.38
C LEU A 224 3.95 11.23 -0.08
N SER A 225 3.39 12.36 0.34
CA SER A 225 2.02 12.71 0.00
C SER A 225 1.81 12.94 -1.50
N LYS A 226 2.77 13.53 -2.21
CA LYS A 226 2.64 13.77 -3.65
C LYS A 226 2.98 12.54 -4.49
N SER A 227 3.93 11.72 -4.04
CA SER A 227 4.31 10.49 -4.75
C SER A 227 3.27 9.39 -4.60
N ALA A 228 2.49 9.42 -3.51
CA ALA A 228 1.50 8.38 -3.17
C ALA A 228 0.63 8.01 -4.37
N PHE A 229 -0.06 8.97 -4.97
CA PHE A 229 -0.95 8.72 -6.12
C PHE A 229 -0.27 7.90 -7.23
N LEU A 230 0.97 8.23 -7.59
CA LEU A 230 1.68 7.51 -8.66
C LEU A 230 2.06 6.08 -8.24
N VAL A 231 2.47 5.89 -6.99
CA VAL A 231 2.80 4.56 -6.46
C VAL A 231 1.55 3.69 -6.40
N GLU A 232 0.47 4.21 -5.83
CA GLU A 232 -0.81 3.49 -5.69
C GLU A 232 -1.40 3.12 -7.06
N VAL A 233 -1.36 4.05 -8.04
CA VAL A 233 -1.77 3.75 -9.42
C VAL A 233 -0.89 2.68 -10.04
N ALA A 234 0.43 2.68 -9.79
CA ALA A 234 1.31 1.68 -10.37
C ALA A 234 0.96 0.27 -9.86
N ASP A 235 0.70 0.13 -8.56
CA ASP A 235 0.27 -1.13 -7.94
C ASP A 235 -1.09 -1.57 -8.51
N ASP A 236 -2.07 -0.66 -8.58
CA ASP A 236 -3.40 -0.94 -9.12
C ASP A 236 -3.37 -1.41 -10.59
N LEU A 237 -2.46 -0.89 -11.41
CA LEU A 237 -2.36 -1.33 -12.80
C LEU A 237 -1.76 -2.74 -12.91
N VAL A 238 -0.95 -3.16 -11.94
CA VAL A 238 -0.40 -4.52 -11.88
C VAL A 238 -1.47 -5.50 -11.36
N ASP A 239 -2.21 -5.09 -10.33
CA ASP A 239 -3.16 -5.96 -9.61
C ASP A 239 -4.59 -5.90 -10.18
N TYR A 240 -4.82 -5.10 -11.24
CA TYR A 240 -6.14 -4.81 -11.83
C TYR A 240 -7.05 -6.03 -12.03
N GLU A 241 -6.51 -7.12 -12.60
CA GLU A 241 -7.32 -8.32 -12.86
C GLU A 241 -7.72 -9.02 -11.57
N GLU A 242 -6.81 -9.12 -10.59
CA GLU A 242 -7.05 -9.73 -9.29
C GLU A 242 -8.04 -8.90 -8.47
N ASP A 243 -7.88 -7.58 -8.44
CA ASP A 243 -8.81 -6.68 -7.74
C ASP A 243 -10.23 -6.74 -8.30
N VAL A 244 -10.37 -6.88 -9.63
CA VAL A 244 -11.68 -7.09 -10.26
C VAL A 244 -12.25 -8.45 -9.88
N LEU A 245 -11.45 -9.50 -9.73
CA LEU A 245 -11.96 -10.80 -9.28
C LEU A 245 -12.43 -10.77 -7.83
N GLU A 246 -11.70 -10.10 -6.95
CA GLU A 246 -11.95 -10.09 -5.51
C GLU A 246 -12.96 -9.02 -5.05
N ASN A 247 -13.32 -8.10 -5.96
CA ASN A 247 -14.17 -6.94 -5.69
C ASN A 247 -13.47 -5.86 -4.84
N ASN A 248 -12.14 -5.79 -4.91
CA ASN A 248 -11.33 -4.83 -4.17
C ASN A 248 -11.35 -3.45 -4.86
N PHE A 249 -10.97 -2.41 -4.12
CA PHE A 249 -10.81 -1.09 -4.69
C PHE A 249 -9.63 -1.08 -5.67
N ASN A 250 -9.85 -0.48 -6.84
CA ASN A 250 -8.81 -0.27 -7.82
C ASN A 250 -9.15 0.99 -8.64
N ILE A 251 -8.19 1.89 -8.83
CA ILE A 251 -8.42 3.20 -9.43
C ILE A 251 -8.90 3.10 -10.88
N LEU A 252 -8.31 2.20 -11.69
CA LEU A 252 -8.76 1.97 -13.06
C LEU A 252 -10.17 1.40 -13.07
N ARG A 253 -10.45 0.44 -12.19
CA ARG A 253 -11.78 -0.15 -12.01
C ARG A 253 -12.83 0.91 -11.68
N MET A 254 -12.53 1.83 -10.75
CA MET A 254 -13.42 2.94 -10.40
C MET A 254 -13.62 3.91 -11.58
N PHE A 255 -12.56 4.20 -12.33
CA PHE A 255 -12.64 5.04 -13.53
C PHE A 255 -13.52 4.40 -14.61
N VAL A 256 -13.48 3.08 -14.76
CA VAL A 256 -14.41 2.36 -15.67
C VAL A 256 -15.85 2.54 -15.21
N GLY A 257 -16.12 2.47 -13.91
CA GLY A 257 -17.44 2.75 -13.33
C GLY A 257 -17.96 4.17 -13.56
N ILE A 258 -17.07 5.17 -13.61
CA ILE A 258 -17.42 6.59 -13.78
C ILE A 258 -17.52 6.98 -15.26
N PHE A 259 -16.49 6.67 -16.05
CA PHE A 259 -16.30 7.19 -17.40
C PHE A 259 -16.64 6.18 -18.50
N GLY A 260 -16.89 4.92 -18.12
CA GLY A 260 -17.05 3.80 -19.05
C GLY A 260 -15.73 3.27 -19.59
N SER A 261 -15.76 2.04 -20.09
CA SER A 261 -14.55 1.30 -20.52
C SER A 261 -13.75 1.98 -21.63
N MET A 262 -14.40 2.76 -22.48
CA MET A 262 -13.74 3.47 -23.59
C MET A 262 -12.93 4.69 -23.14
N ASN A 263 -13.40 5.42 -22.12
CA ASN A 263 -12.79 6.69 -21.72
C ASN A 263 -11.90 6.56 -20.48
N ALA A 264 -12.13 5.54 -19.63
CA ALA A 264 -11.40 5.35 -18.38
C ALA A 264 -9.87 5.35 -18.52
N PRO A 265 -9.25 4.65 -19.50
CA PRO A 265 -7.80 4.70 -19.69
C PRO A 265 -7.28 6.10 -19.99
N THR A 266 -8.01 6.87 -20.81
CA THR A 266 -7.61 8.23 -21.20
C THR A 266 -7.73 9.20 -20.03
N GLU A 267 -8.82 9.11 -19.26
CA GLU A 267 -9.00 9.95 -18.06
C GLU A 267 -7.97 9.62 -16.97
N LEU A 268 -7.64 8.34 -16.78
CA LEU A 268 -6.59 7.94 -15.83
C LEU A 268 -5.21 8.42 -16.29
N ALA A 269 -4.88 8.25 -17.57
CA ALA A 269 -3.62 8.74 -18.14
C ALA A 269 -3.45 10.25 -17.96
N LYS A 270 -4.52 11.04 -18.12
CA LYS A 270 -4.50 12.48 -17.87
C LYS A 270 -4.14 12.80 -16.42
N ARG A 271 -4.73 12.08 -15.45
CA ARG A 271 -4.45 12.26 -14.02
C ARG A 271 -3.03 11.88 -13.63
N ILE A 272 -2.53 10.80 -14.21
CA ILE A 272 -1.12 10.40 -14.09
C ILE A 272 -0.22 11.54 -14.57
N SER A 273 -0.46 12.09 -15.77
CA SER A 273 0.34 13.21 -16.29
C SER A 273 0.30 14.44 -15.39
N GLU A 274 -0.87 14.81 -14.86
CA GLU A 274 -1.00 15.94 -13.91
C GLU A 274 -0.18 15.71 -12.63
N ALA A 275 -0.19 14.48 -12.08
CA ALA A 275 0.58 14.13 -10.90
C ALA A 275 2.10 14.07 -11.17
N GLU A 276 2.52 13.57 -12.33
CA GLU A 276 3.92 13.56 -12.76
C GLU A 276 4.49 14.98 -12.92
N GLU A 277 3.70 15.90 -13.48
CA GLU A 277 4.08 17.32 -13.57
C GLU A 277 4.24 17.95 -12.18
N ALA A 278 3.30 17.69 -11.27
CA ALA A 278 3.39 18.17 -9.89
C ALA A 278 4.62 17.63 -9.14
N MET A 279 4.97 16.35 -9.36
CA MET A 279 6.17 15.73 -8.80
C MET A 279 7.44 16.38 -9.36
N LYS A 280 7.49 16.64 -10.66
CA LYS A 280 8.62 17.31 -11.29
C LYS A 280 8.83 18.72 -10.73
N SER A 281 7.76 19.48 -10.51
CA SER A 281 7.85 20.80 -9.88
C SER A 281 8.36 20.74 -8.43
N LEU A 282 7.94 19.74 -7.65
CA LEU A 282 8.47 19.53 -6.29
C LEU A 282 9.96 19.22 -6.35
N GLU A 283 10.39 18.32 -7.24
CA GLU A 283 11.80 18.03 -7.41
C GLU A 283 12.62 19.27 -7.80
N GLU A 284 12.12 20.10 -8.71
CA GLU A 284 12.77 21.35 -9.12
C GLU A 284 12.91 22.34 -7.95
N ALA A 285 11.87 22.49 -7.12
CA ALA A 285 11.93 23.31 -5.90
C ALA A 285 12.97 22.78 -4.90
N ILE A 286 13.15 21.46 -4.79
CA ILE A 286 14.19 20.85 -3.95
C ILE A 286 15.58 21.03 -4.58
N LYS A 287 15.69 21.06 -5.92
CA LYS A 287 16.93 21.19 -6.70
C LYS A 287 17.55 22.59 -6.70
N GLU A 288 16.81 23.65 -6.36
CA GLU A 288 17.41 24.98 -6.12
C GLU A 288 18.43 24.99 -4.95
N GLY A 289 18.60 23.84 -4.25
CA GLY A 289 19.69 23.56 -3.31
C GLY A 289 20.80 22.55 -3.75
N GLY A 290 20.80 21.97 -4.96
CA GLY A 290 21.85 20.99 -5.36
C GLY A 290 21.59 20.10 -6.60
N LYS A 291 22.66 19.52 -7.16
CA LYS A 291 22.81 18.95 -8.54
C LYS A 291 21.88 17.80 -8.96
N ILE A 292 21.62 17.81 -10.28
CA ILE A 292 20.70 17.02 -11.11
C ILE A 292 20.88 15.49 -11.04
N SER A 293 19.82 14.76 -10.70
CA SER A 293 19.51 13.45 -11.26
C SER A 293 18.23 13.56 -12.10
N GLY A 294 18.34 13.36 -13.41
CA GLY A 294 17.18 13.28 -14.29
C GLY A 294 16.55 11.89 -14.17
N PHE A 295 15.50 11.76 -13.38
CA PHE A 295 14.65 10.58 -13.45
C PHE A 295 13.76 10.72 -14.69
N SER A 296 13.82 9.73 -15.59
CA SER A 296 12.82 9.60 -16.63
C SER A 296 11.52 9.14 -15.97
N LEU A 297 10.49 9.98 -16.01
CA LEU A 297 9.13 9.61 -15.64
C LEU A 297 8.68 8.39 -16.47
N GLY A 298 7.86 7.54 -15.84
CA GLY A 298 7.69 6.14 -16.23
C GLY A 298 6.93 5.94 -17.54
N THR A 299 7.19 4.81 -18.21
CA THR A 299 6.30 4.32 -19.26
C THR A 299 5.16 3.55 -18.59
N TRP A 300 3.97 4.11 -18.57
CA TRP A 300 2.78 3.48 -18.00
C TRP A 300 2.19 2.43 -18.94
N ASN A 301 1.85 1.27 -18.40
CA ASN A 301 1.13 0.23 -19.12
C ASN A 301 -0.26 0.05 -18.48
N ILE A 302 -1.26 0.67 -19.09
CA ILE A 302 -2.65 0.50 -18.64
C ILE A 302 -3.17 -0.84 -19.20
N PRO A 303 -3.61 -1.78 -18.36
CA PRO A 303 -4.05 -3.10 -18.81
C PRO A 303 -5.34 -3.01 -19.64
N ALA A 304 -5.69 -4.11 -20.29
CA ALA A 304 -6.92 -4.21 -21.04
C ALA A 304 -8.12 -4.08 -20.09
N VAL A 305 -9.00 -3.12 -20.37
CA VAL A 305 -10.15 -2.82 -19.51
C VAL A 305 -11.17 -3.96 -19.52
N ILE A 306 -11.55 -4.40 -18.32
CA ILE A 306 -12.68 -5.32 -18.10
C ILE A 306 -13.97 -4.51 -18.12
N SER A 307 -14.73 -4.64 -19.21
CA SER A 307 -15.98 -3.88 -19.42
C SER A 307 -17.21 -4.49 -18.74
N ASN A 308 -17.14 -5.77 -18.34
CA ASN A 308 -18.21 -6.46 -17.63
C ASN A 308 -17.61 -7.38 -16.56
N GLU A 309 -17.58 -6.88 -15.32
CA GLU A 309 -17.01 -7.61 -14.19
C GLU A 309 -17.81 -8.86 -13.82
N GLU A 310 -19.14 -8.86 -14.00
CA GLU A 310 -19.98 -10.04 -13.71
C GLU A 310 -19.60 -11.20 -14.64
N ALA A 311 -19.48 -10.91 -15.94
CA ALA A 311 -19.07 -11.91 -16.93
C ALA A 311 -17.62 -12.37 -16.71
N TYR A 312 -16.72 -11.44 -16.35
CA TYR A 312 -15.32 -11.75 -16.08
C TYR A 312 -15.18 -12.67 -14.85
N ARG A 313 -15.83 -12.34 -13.73
CA ARG A 313 -15.86 -13.18 -12.52
C ARG A 313 -16.49 -14.55 -12.77
N ALA A 314 -17.59 -14.61 -13.54
CA ALA A 314 -18.21 -15.88 -13.90
C ALA A 314 -17.31 -16.78 -14.75
N ALA A 315 -16.50 -16.20 -15.65
CA ALA A 315 -15.57 -16.94 -16.49
C ALA A 315 -14.37 -17.50 -15.70
N ALA A 316 -13.92 -16.81 -14.65
CA ALA A 316 -12.81 -17.23 -13.80
C ALA A 316 -13.18 -18.37 -12.81
N GLN A 317 -14.47 -18.64 -12.63
CA GLN A 317 -14.98 -19.72 -11.75
C GLN A 317 -15.18 -21.06 -12.48
N LEU A 318 -14.93 -21.12 -13.79
CA LEU A 318 -15.03 -22.32 -14.63
C LEU A 318 -13.65 -22.97 -14.83
#